data_AF-A0A921F0W7-F1
#
_entry.id   AF-A0A921F0W7-F1
#
_cell.length_a   1.000
_cell.length_b   1.000
_cell.length_c   1.000
_cell.angle_alpha   90.00
_cell.angle_beta   90.00
_cell.angle_gamma   90.00
#
_symmetry.space_group_name_H-M   'P 1'
#
loop_
_entity.id
_entity.type
_entity.pdbx_description
1 polymer ?
#
loop_
_entity_poly.entity_id
_entity_poly.type
_entity_poly.pdbx_seq_one_letter_code
_entity_poly.pdbx_strand_id
1 'polypeptide(L)' 'MDFDLRRIKAERIASGITQTKMAQRLGMSRSSYWKREAGTVPIDVKEFASILTVIGIDRDQISIFFKP' A
#
# COMPACT_ATOMS: atom_id res chain seq x y z
N MET A 1 1.03 -0.49 15.82
CA MET A 1 1.54 -1.48 14.85
C MET A 1 1.98 -0.68 13.65
N ASP A 2 3.26 -0.75 13.29
CA ASP A 2 3.81 0.03 12.19
C ASP A 2 3.89 -0.82 10.93
N PHE A 3 3.32 -0.32 9.84
CA PHE A 3 3.49 -0.94 8.52
C PHE A 3 4.88 -0.62 7.96
N ASP A 4 5.48 -1.61 7.29
CA ASP A 4 6.66 -1.41 6.47
C ASP A 4 6.26 -0.78 5.12
N LEU A 5 6.29 0.56 5.10
CA LEU A 5 5.98 1.35 3.90
C LEU A 5 6.96 1.08 2.74
N ARG A 6 8.21 0.66 3.03
CA ARG A 6 9.18 0.30 2.00
C ARG A 6 8.77 -1.00 1.33
N ARG A 7 8.27 -1.97 2.11
CA ARG A 7 7.72 -3.22 1.56
C ARG A 7 6.47 -2.98 0.74
N ILE A 8 5.52 -2.16 1.23
CA ILE A 8 4.31 -1.78 0.47
C ILE A 8 4.69 -1.20 -0.90
N LYS A 9 5.65 -0.27 -0.92
CA LYS A 9 6.14 0.34 -2.16
C LYS A 9 6.79 -0.68 -3.09
N ALA A 10 7.62 -1.57 -2.56
CA ALA A 10 8.31 -2.60 -3.34
C ALA A 10 7.31 -3.54 -4.03
N GLU A 11 6.32 -4.03 -3.29
CA GLU A 11 5.27 -4.92 -3.84
C GLU A 11 4.40 -4.22 -4.86
N ARG A 12 4.03 -2.95 -4.63
CA ARG A 12 3.30 -2.18 -5.65
C ARG A 12 4.09 -2.10 -6.97
N ILE A 13 5.39 -1.86 -6.90
CA ILE A 13 6.27 -1.79 -8.08
C ILE A 13 6.40 -3.18 -8.73
N ALA A 14 6.58 -4.24 -7.95
CA ALA A 14 6.67 -5.62 -8.43
C ALA A 14 5.39 -6.05 -9.16
N SER A 15 4.21 -5.62 -8.69
CA SER A 15 2.93 -5.85 -9.37
C SER A 15 2.69 -4.93 -10.58
N GLY A 16 3.66 -4.10 -10.97
CA GLY A 16 3.56 -3.22 -12.15
C GLY A 16 2.54 -2.09 -12.00
N ILE A 17 2.16 -1.73 -10.77
CA ILE A 17 1.13 -0.71 -10.49
C ILE A 17 1.83 0.63 -10.22
N THR A 18 1.50 1.66 -10.99
CA THR A 18 1.98 3.03 -10.70
C THR A 18 1.20 3.65 -9.53
N GLN A 19 1.75 4.66 -8.87
CA GLN A 19 1.03 5.40 -7.83
C GLN A 19 -0.30 5.99 -8.33
N THR A 20 -0.34 6.44 -9.59
CA THR A 20 -1.58 6.94 -10.20
C THR A 20 -2.62 5.84 -10.34
N LYS A 21 -2.24 4.67 -10.86
CA LYS A 21 -3.16 3.54 -11.04
C LYS A 21 -3.64 2.99 -9.70
N MET A 22 -2.75 2.97 -8.71
CA MET A 22 -3.08 2.58 -7.34
C MET A 22 -4.13 3.52 -6.73
N ALA A 23 -3.88 4.83 -6.80
CA ALA A 23 -4.79 5.84 -6.29
C ALA A 23 -6.17 5.77 -6.97
N GLN A 24 -6.20 5.58 -8.30
CA GLN A 24 -7.45 5.37 -9.05
C GLN A 24 -8.24 4.16 -8.54
N ARG A 25 -7.57 3.02 -8.32
CA ARG A 25 -8.21 1.80 -7.79
C ARG A 25 -8.69 1.96 -6.34
N LEU A 26 -8.04 2.81 -5.57
CA LEU A 26 -8.41 3.14 -4.18
C LEU A 26 -9.42 4.30 -4.09
N GLY A 27 -9.87 4.86 -5.21
CA GLY A 27 -10.82 5.98 -5.22
C GLY A 27 -10.27 7.28 -4.62
N MET A 28 -8.95 7.53 -4.72
CA MET A 28 -8.32 8.73 -4.18
C MET A 28 -7.39 9.42 -5.19
N SER A 29 -6.96 10.64 -4.88
CA SER A 29 -6.00 11.36 -5.72
C SER A 29 -4.60 10.73 -5.61
N ARG A 30 -3.79 10.86 -6.68
CA ARG A 30 -2.38 10.41 -6.67
C ARG A 30 -1.61 11.02 -5.50
N SER A 31 -1.80 12.31 -5.23
CA SER A 31 -1.13 13.00 -4.11
C SER A 31 -1.53 12.42 -2.75
N SER A 32 -2.81 12.07 -2.57
CA SER A 32 -3.30 11.39 -1.36
C SER A 32 -2.62 10.04 -1.13
N TYR A 33 -2.48 9.24 -2.19
CA TYR A 33 -1.78 7.96 -2.11
C TYR A 33 -0.26 8.13 -1.89
N TRP A 34 0.37 9.09 -2.57
CA TRP A 34 1.79 9.38 -2.39
C TRP A 34 2.13 9.74 -0.94
N LYS A 35 1.31 10.57 -0.27
CA LYS A 35 1.51 10.93 1.14
C LYS A 35 1.48 9.71 2.07
N ARG A 36 0.62 8.74 1.76
CA ARG A 36 0.51 7.47 2.50
C ARG A 36 1.73 6.58 2.29
N GLU A 37 2.10 6.35 1.03
CA GLU A 37 3.28 5.56 0.69
C GLU A 37 4.59 6.20 1.19
N ALA A 38 4.65 7.53 1.25
CA ALA A 38 5.78 8.28 1.80
C ALA A 38 5.78 8.35 3.35
N GLY A 39 4.68 7.97 4.01
CA GLY A 39 4.54 8.00 5.46
C GLY A 39 4.20 9.37 6.06
N THR A 40 3.89 10.38 5.23
CA THR A 40 3.40 11.69 5.70
C THR A 40 1.98 11.60 6.25
N VAL A 41 1.17 10.70 5.70
CA VAL A 41 -0.17 10.37 6.20
C VAL A 41 -0.15 8.90 6.61
N PRO A 42 -0.57 8.54 7.84
CA PRO A 42 -0.61 7.15 8.26
C PRO A 42 -1.63 6.36 7.41
N ILE A 43 -1.30 5.11 7.13
CA ILE A 43 -2.22 4.13 6.52
C ILE A 43 -2.95 3.43 7.66
N ASP A 44 -4.27 3.37 7.61
CA ASP A 44 -5.06 2.57 8.56
C ASP A 44 -5.20 1.10 8.09
N VAL A 45 -5.76 0.25 8.95
CA VAL A 45 -5.91 -1.19 8.66
C VAL A 45 -6.82 -1.45 7.44
N LYS A 46 -7.84 -0.62 7.23
CA LYS A 46 -8.78 -0.77 6.11
C LYS A 46 -8.16 -0.34 4.79
N GLU A 47 -7.40 0.76 4.81
CA GLU A 47 -6.61 1.23 3.68
C GLU A 47 -5.52 0.21 3.33
N PHE A 48 -4.84 -0.35 4.34
CA PHE A 48 -3.86 -1.41 4.16
C PHE A 48 -4.47 -2.65 3.49
N ALA A 49 -5.62 -3.15 3.96
CA ALA A 49 -6.32 -4.27 3.34
C ALA A 49 -6.72 -3.96 1.87
N SER A 50 -7.15 -2.73 1.60
CA SER A 50 -7.50 -2.28 0.26
C SER A 50 -6.28 -2.24 -0.67
N ILE A 51 -5.14 -1.76 -0.16
CA ILE A 51 -3.84 -1.76 -0.86
C ILE A 51 -3.46 -3.19 -1.25
N LEU A 52 -3.49 -4.14 -0.32
CA LEU A 52 -3.13 -5.54 -0.59
C LEU A 52 -4.05 -6.18 -1.63
N THR A 53 -5.36 -5.91 -1.53
CA THR A 53 -6.36 -6.38 -2.51
C THR A 53 -6.04 -5.88 -3.92
N VAL A 54 -5.59 -4.63 -4.06
CA VAL A 54 -5.24 -4.05 -5.36
C VAL A 54 -3.94 -4.64 -5.93
N ILE A 55 -2.97 -4.95 -5.07
CA ILE A 55 -1.66 -5.52 -5.44
C ILE A 55 -1.78 -7.02 -5.74
N GLY A 56 -2.82 -7.70 -5.24
CA GLY A 56 -3.05 -9.13 -5.43
C GLY A 56 -2.29 -10.02 -4.43
N ILE A 57 -1.99 -9.48 -3.25
CA ILE A 57 -1.31 -10.20 -2.18
C ILE A 57 -2.34 -11.00 -1.37
N ASP A 58 -2.12 -12.30 -1.20
CA ASP A 58 -2.94 -13.17 -0.36
C ASP A 58 -2.62 -12.97 1.14
N ARG A 59 -3.56 -13.36 2.00
CA ARG A 59 -3.50 -13.20 3.46
C ARG A 59 -2.28 -13.86 4.09
N ASP A 60 -1.81 -14.95 3.51
CA ASP A 60 -0.66 -15.72 4.00
C ASP A 60 0.66 -14.94 3.92
N GLN A 61 0.71 -13.88 3.11
CA GLN A 61 1.89 -13.04 2.96
C GLN A 61 1.81 -11.71 3.72
N ILE A 62 0.76 -11.48 4.52
CA ILE A 62 0.56 -10.20 5.22
C ILE A 62 1.69 -9.90 6.23
N SER A 63 2.30 -10.94 6.81
CA SER A 63 3.32 -10.79 7.85
C SER A 63 4.53 -9.97 7.40
N ILE A 64 4.87 -9.98 6.10
CA ILE A 64 6.04 -9.29 5.54
C ILE A 64 5.91 -7.76 5.58
N PHE A 65 4.70 -7.23 5.84
CA PHE A 65 4.43 -5.79 5.88
C PHE A 65 4.42 -5.21 7.28
N PHE A 66 4.72 -5.99 8.32
CA PHE A 66 4.88 -5.47 9.67
C PHE A 66 6.36 -5.33 9.99
N LYS A 67 6.72 -4.19 10.59
CA LYS A 67 8.06 -4.04 11.15
C LYS A 67 8.27 -5.05 12.29
N PRO A 68 9.50 -5.53 12.51
CA PRO A 68 9.85 -6.33 13.69
C PRO A 68 9.52 -5.60 14.99
#